data_AF-A0A7J6QNQ3-F1
#
_entry.id   AF-A0A7J6QNQ3-F1
#
_cell.length_a   1.000
_cell.length_b   1.000
_cell.length_c   1.000
_cell.angle_alpha   90.00
_cell.angle_beta   90.00
_cell.angle_gamma   90.00
#
_symmetry.space_group_name_H-M   'P 1'
#
loop_
_entity.id
_entity.type
_entity.pdbx_description
1 polymer ?
#
loop_
_entity_poly.entity_id
_entity_poly.type
_entity_poly.pdbx_seq_one_letter_code
_entity_poly.pdbx_strand_id
1 'polypeptide(L)'
;ATNLSELVYKQGQAGITKATVEITFDNTDKRQCPLKYEDCDKIVVARQVVIGGRNRYIINGRNVQREAVVTLFHSVKLNVNNPHFLIMQGRINKVVNMKPDEILALMEEAAGTKLYDLKRAQAEKKISNKEARAAEIERTLREEFTPRLEQLQKESENYDRWAKASAEIGRLGRFVVAWEFYEMTSQHRDYEGRIGELQGMLRDKQEEVLERDNDIEETREEIEECKKKKARIDQQQEGEFARVNEQAKEANRSVVKAQVMVENKENDIKAE
;
A
#
# COMPACT_ATOMS: atom_id res chain seq x y z
N ALA A 1 -55.40 -20.27 43.84
CA ALA A 1 -55.09 -19.17 44.77
C ALA A 1 -54.16 -18.21 44.05
N THR A 2 -54.65 -17.02 43.73
CA THR A 2 -53.97 -16.06 42.84
C THR A 2 -52.99 -15.15 43.60
N ASN A 3 -53.00 -15.17 44.94
CA ASN A 3 -52.15 -14.35 45.76
C ASN A 3 -51.21 -15.20 46.64
N LEU A 4 -49.91 -15.15 46.35
CA LEU A 4 -48.89 -15.93 47.07
C LEU A 4 -48.59 -15.37 48.47
N SER A 5 -49.01 -14.13 48.75
CA SER A 5 -48.87 -13.50 50.07
C SER A 5 -49.73 -14.17 51.15
N GLU A 6 -50.86 -14.78 50.77
CA GLU A 6 -51.75 -15.52 51.66
C GLU A 6 -51.09 -16.78 52.25
N LEU A 7 -50.04 -17.29 51.59
CA LEU A 7 -49.28 -18.44 52.06
C LEU A 7 -48.28 -18.08 53.17
N VAL A 8 -48.07 -16.77 53.43
CA VAL A 8 -47.20 -16.29 54.49
C VAL A 8 -48.05 -15.98 55.72
N TYR A 9 -47.56 -16.34 56.91
CA TYR A 9 -48.31 -16.21 58.17
C TYR A 9 -48.90 -14.81 58.34
N LYS A 10 -50.22 -14.74 58.53
CA LYS A 10 -51.01 -13.48 58.64
C LYS A 10 -50.72 -12.49 57.50
N GLN A 11 -50.43 -12.96 56.29
CA GLN A 11 -50.11 -12.12 55.13
C GLN A 11 -48.95 -11.13 55.37
N GLY A 12 -48.07 -11.44 56.34
CA GLY A 12 -46.94 -10.59 56.72
C GLY A 12 -47.24 -9.41 57.65
N GLN A 13 -48.48 -9.25 58.12
CA GLN A 13 -48.84 -8.20 59.08
C GLN A 13 -48.15 -8.38 60.46
N ALA A 14 -47.67 -9.59 60.75
CA ALA A 14 -46.93 -9.92 61.97
C ALA A 14 -45.41 -9.71 61.87
N GLY A 15 -44.92 -8.97 60.86
CA GLY A 15 -43.48 -8.76 60.61
C GLY A 15 -42.77 -9.95 59.96
N ILE A 16 -43.49 -11.04 59.66
CA ILE A 16 -42.95 -12.23 58.99
C ILE A 16 -43.14 -12.09 57.48
N THR A 17 -42.07 -11.81 56.74
CA THR A 17 -42.13 -11.51 55.30
C THR A 17 -41.76 -12.68 54.38
N LYS A 18 -41.38 -13.82 54.96
CA LYS A 18 -40.89 -15.01 54.24
C LYS A 18 -41.52 -16.28 54.80
N ALA A 19 -41.96 -17.17 53.91
CA ALA A 19 -42.30 -18.55 54.20
C ALA A 19 -41.36 -19.49 53.44
N THR A 20 -40.93 -20.58 54.06
CA THR A 20 -40.12 -21.61 53.41
C THR A 20 -40.64 -22.98 53.83
N VAL A 21 -40.84 -23.83 52.83
CA VAL A 21 -41.22 -25.23 53.03
C VAL A 21 -40.11 -26.07 52.44
N GLU A 22 -39.64 -27.05 53.20
CA GLU A 22 -38.57 -27.96 52.82
C GLU A 22 -39.05 -29.39 53.01
N ILE A 23 -38.80 -30.22 52.00
CA ILE A 23 -39.10 -31.65 52.03
C ILE A 23 -37.80 -32.40 51.79
N THR A 24 -37.47 -33.31 52.70
CA THR A 24 -36.32 -34.20 52.56
C THR A 24 -36.80 -35.56 52.08
N PHE A 25 -36.30 -35.99 50.94
CA PHE A 25 -36.54 -37.31 50.36
C PHE A 25 -35.34 -38.21 50.67
N ASP A 26 -35.63 -39.44 51.07
CA ASP A 26 -34.66 -40.51 51.13
C ASP A 26 -34.37 -41.02 49.71
N ASN A 27 -33.10 -41.03 49.32
CA ASN A 27 -32.61 -41.42 47.99
C ASN A 27 -31.61 -42.59 48.09
N THR A 28 -31.84 -43.50 49.04
CA THR A 28 -31.07 -44.74 49.24
C THR A 28 -31.28 -45.77 48.11
N ASP A 29 -32.47 -45.85 47.51
CA ASP A 29 -32.70 -46.71 46.33
C ASP A 29 -32.17 -46.06 45.05
N LYS A 30 -30.97 -46.49 44.64
CA LYS A 30 -30.28 -45.97 43.45
C LYS A 30 -30.96 -46.32 42.13
N ARG A 31 -31.89 -47.28 42.11
CA ARG A 31 -32.63 -47.65 40.88
C ARG A 31 -33.72 -46.64 40.50
N GLN A 32 -34.23 -45.91 41.49
CA GLN A 32 -35.30 -44.91 41.31
C GLN A 32 -34.76 -43.47 41.37
N CYS A 33 -33.44 -43.33 41.43
CA CYS A 33 -32.78 -42.04 41.50
C CYS A 33 -33.04 -41.20 40.25
N PRO A 34 -33.37 -39.91 40.41
CA PRO A 34 -33.42 -38.99 39.29
C PRO A 34 -32.00 -38.73 38.75
N LEU A 35 -31.88 -38.69 37.42
CA LEU A 35 -30.64 -38.37 36.71
C LEU A 35 -30.01 -37.08 37.29
N LYS A 36 -28.69 -37.11 37.53
CA LYS A 36 -27.84 -36.06 38.15
C LYS A 36 -27.84 -35.98 39.68
N TYR A 37 -28.55 -36.86 40.39
CA TYR A 37 -28.57 -36.91 41.86
C TYR A 37 -28.23 -38.29 42.44
N GLU A 38 -27.57 -39.14 41.64
CA GLU A 38 -27.19 -40.51 42.02
C GLU A 38 -26.22 -40.56 43.22
N ASP A 39 -25.30 -39.59 43.29
CA ASP A 39 -24.29 -39.48 44.34
C ASP A 39 -24.86 -38.96 45.69
N CYS A 40 -26.13 -38.56 45.72
CA CYS A 40 -26.76 -38.00 46.91
C CYS A 40 -27.66 -39.06 47.57
N ASP A 41 -27.44 -39.36 48.85
CA ASP A 41 -28.30 -40.27 49.62
C ASP A 41 -29.58 -39.61 50.13
N LYS A 42 -29.63 -38.27 50.12
CA LYS A 42 -30.80 -37.47 50.47
C LYS A 42 -30.98 -36.35 49.47
N ILE A 43 -32.23 -36.10 49.08
CA ILE A 43 -32.61 -35.00 48.20
C ILE A 43 -33.51 -34.06 48.97
N VAL A 44 -33.06 -32.82 49.15
CA VAL A 44 -33.79 -31.76 49.83
C VAL A 44 -34.36 -30.82 48.77
N VAL A 45 -35.68 -30.70 48.73
CA VAL A 45 -36.38 -29.74 47.87
C VAL A 45 -37.08 -28.70 48.73
N ALA A 46 -36.72 -27.44 48.55
CA ALA A 46 -37.34 -26.33 49.26
C ALA A 46 -37.96 -25.30 48.31
N ARG A 47 -39.09 -24.74 48.73
CA ARG A 47 -39.74 -23.61 48.07
C ARG A 47 -39.83 -22.46 49.07
N GLN A 48 -39.33 -21.31 48.65
CA GLN A 48 -39.38 -20.08 49.42
C GLN A 48 -40.30 -19.07 48.74
N VAL A 49 -41.23 -18.51 49.52
CA VAL A 49 -42.14 -17.44 49.11
C VAL A 49 -41.83 -16.21 49.94
N VAL A 50 -41.71 -15.05 49.30
CA VAL A 50 -41.39 -13.77 49.93
C VAL A 50 -42.44 -12.76 49.51
N ILE A 51 -42.99 -12.01 50.47
CA ILE A 51 -43.97 -10.95 50.21
C ILE A 51 -43.29 -9.83 49.43
N GLY A 52 -43.85 -9.46 48.27
CA GLY A 52 -43.26 -8.47 47.36
C GLY A 52 -41.97 -8.93 46.65
N GLY A 53 -41.56 -10.18 46.85
CA GLY A 53 -40.35 -10.76 46.27
C GLY A 53 -40.63 -11.82 45.21
N ARG A 54 -39.56 -12.34 44.59
CA ARG A 54 -39.65 -13.49 43.68
C ARG A 54 -39.62 -14.80 44.47
N ASN A 55 -40.46 -15.74 44.07
CA ASN A 55 -40.41 -17.12 44.56
C ASN A 55 -39.08 -17.78 44.19
N ARG A 56 -38.50 -18.54 45.11
CA ARG A 56 -37.27 -19.32 44.87
C ARG A 56 -37.54 -20.80 45.04
N TYR A 57 -36.97 -21.58 44.14
CA TYR A 57 -36.95 -23.04 44.20
C TYR A 57 -35.52 -23.47 44.48
N ILE A 58 -35.34 -24.39 45.43
CA ILE A 58 -34.04 -24.81 45.93
C ILE A 58 -33.98 -26.32 45.91
N ILE A 59 -32.93 -26.90 45.34
CA ILE A 59 -32.63 -28.35 45.43
C ILE A 59 -31.24 -28.49 46.05
N ASN A 60 -31.11 -29.22 47.16
CA ASN A 60 -29.85 -29.43 47.90
C ASN A 60 -29.09 -28.11 48.14
N GLY A 61 -29.80 -27.06 48.56
CA GLY A 61 -29.24 -25.74 48.82
C GLY A 61 -28.95 -24.87 47.58
N ARG A 62 -29.11 -25.38 46.36
CA ARG A 62 -28.89 -24.63 45.11
C ARG A 62 -30.18 -24.04 44.56
N ASN A 63 -30.17 -22.75 44.23
CA ASN A 63 -31.28 -22.11 43.53
C ASN A 63 -31.42 -22.67 42.11
N VAL A 64 -32.63 -23.11 41.77
CA VAL A 64 -32.98 -23.65 40.46
C VAL A 64 -34.23 -22.98 39.91
N GLN A 65 -34.45 -23.13 38.60
CA GLN A 65 -35.70 -22.71 37.98
C GLN A 65 -36.84 -23.67 38.32
N ARG A 66 -38.09 -23.19 38.19
CA ARG A 66 -39.29 -24.00 38.46
C ARG A 66 -39.31 -25.26 37.59
N GLU A 67 -38.92 -25.13 36.33
CA GLU A 67 -38.89 -26.18 35.33
C GLU A 67 -37.97 -27.32 35.74
N ALA A 68 -36.84 -27.02 36.40
CA ALA A 68 -35.91 -28.01 36.92
C ALA A 68 -36.53 -28.84 38.05
N VAL A 69 -37.23 -28.20 39.00
CA VAL A 69 -37.95 -28.92 40.07
C VAL A 69 -39.07 -29.78 39.49
N VAL A 70 -39.82 -29.25 38.53
CA VAL A 70 -40.88 -29.99 37.84
C VAL A 70 -40.28 -31.20 37.11
N THR A 71 -39.15 -31.04 36.43
CA THR A 71 -38.46 -32.13 35.73
C THR A 71 -37.95 -33.20 36.69
N LEU A 72 -37.40 -32.80 37.85
CA LEU A 72 -36.98 -33.71 38.91
C LEU A 72 -38.16 -34.58 39.37
N PHE A 73 -39.29 -33.96 39.68
CA PHE A 73 -40.49 -34.68 40.11
C PHE A 73 -41.07 -35.59 39.01
N HIS A 74 -41.02 -35.19 37.74
CA HIS A 74 -41.38 -36.09 36.64
C HIS A 74 -40.45 -37.31 36.54
N SER A 75 -39.15 -37.17 36.80
CA SER A 75 -38.21 -38.31 36.71
C SER A 75 -38.44 -39.38 37.78
N VAL A 76 -38.91 -38.99 38.97
CA VAL A 76 -39.35 -39.92 40.03
C VAL A 76 -40.83 -40.32 39.89
N LYS A 77 -41.44 -40.06 38.72
CA LYS A 77 -42.87 -40.31 38.43
C LYS A 77 -43.86 -39.63 39.39
N LEU A 78 -43.42 -38.59 40.09
CA LEU A 78 -44.23 -37.75 40.96
C LEU A 78 -44.75 -36.56 40.16
N ASN A 79 -45.84 -36.72 39.40
CA ASN A 79 -46.44 -35.56 38.77
C ASN A 79 -47.41 -34.84 39.72
N VAL A 80 -46.99 -33.68 40.22
CA VAL A 80 -47.77 -32.82 41.13
C VAL A 80 -49.09 -32.34 40.51
N ASN A 81 -49.22 -32.38 39.18
CA ASN A 81 -50.44 -31.99 38.48
C ASN A 81 -51.43 -33.16 38.25
N ASN A 82 -51.04 -34.40 38.60
CA ASN A 82 -51.82 -35.61 38.31
C ASN A 82 -52.73 -36.01 39.50
N PRO A 83 -53.99 -36.43 39.25
CA PRO A 83 -54.89 -36.94 40.28
C PRO A 83 -54.45 -38.25 40.97
N HIS A 84 -53.58 -39.07 40.37
CA HIS A 84 -53.12 -40.33 40.98
C HIS A 84 -52.23 -40.13 42.21
N PHE A 85 -51.57 -38.98 42.32
CA PHE A 85 -50.61 -38.73 43.40
C PHE A 85 -51.21 -37.93 44.57
N LEU A 86 -52.10 -36.98 44.30
CA LEU A 86 -52.68 -36.11 45.33
C LEU A 86 -54.22 -36.10 45.29
N ILE A 87 -54.83 -36.71 46.29
CA ILE A 87 -56.29 -36.71 46.49
C ILE A 87 -56.67 -35.48 47.31
N MET A 88 -57.08 -34.41 46.62
CA MET A 88 -57.65 -33.21 47.25
C MET A 88 -59.17 -33.33 47.43
N GLN A 89 -59.73 -32.60 48.40
CA GLN A 89 -61.18 -32.50 48.59
C GLN A 89 -61.87 -32.01 47.30
N GLY A 90 -62.97 -32.65 46.90
CA GLY A 90 -63.70 -32.33 45.66
C GLY A 90 -63.11 -32.91 44.38
N ARG A 91 -61.97 -33.63 44.44
CA ARG A 91 -61.33 -34.22 43.25
C ARG A 91 -62.14 -35.36 42.64
N ILE A 92 -62.89 -36.12 43.44
CA ILE A 92 -63.74 -37.21 42.94
C ILE A 92 -64.79 -36.71 41.93
N ASN A 93 -65.47 -35.60 42.25
CA ASN A 93 -66.45 -34.97 41.36
C ASN A 93 -65.80 -34.44 40.08
N LYS A 94 -64.53 -34.01 40.16
CA LYS A 94 -63.79 -33.58 38.97
C LYS A 94 -63.51 -34.77 38.05
N VAL A 95 -63.03 -35.90 38.58
CA VAL A 95 -62.74 -37.12 37.80
C VAL A 95 -64.00 -37.64 37.10
N VAL A 96 -65.14 -37.64 37.79
CA VAL A 96 -66.42 -38.08 37.21
C VAL A 96 -66.88 -37.18 36.05
N ASN A 97 -66.51 -35.89 36.06
CA ASN A 97 -66.89 -34.91 35.04
C ASN A 97 -65.75 -34.56 34.06
N MET A 98 -64.66 -35.34 34.00
CA MET A 98 -63.56 -35.07 33.07
C MET A 98 -63.99 -35.27 31.62
N LYS A 99 -63.50 -34.40 30.73
CA LYS A 99 -63.67 -34.59 29.28
C LYS A 99 -62.79 -35.73 28.77
N PRO A 100 -63.13 -36.37 27.63
CA PRO A 100 -62.32 -37.42 27.04
C PRO A 100 -60.84 -37.05 26.86
N ASP A 101 -60.54 -35.82 26.44
CA ASP A 101 -59.14 -35.35 26.29
C ASP A 101 -58.39 -35.30 27.63
N GLU A 102 -59.08 -34.94 28.72
CA GLU A 102 -58.48 -34.90 30.06
C GLU A 102 -58.24 -36.32 30.59
N ILE A 103 -59.13 -37.26 30.27
CA ILE A 103 -58.98 -38.68 30.59
C ILE A 103 -57.83 -39.30 29.79
N LEU A 104 -57.72 -38.98 28.49
CA LEU A 104 -56.61 -39.43 27.66
C LEU A 104 -55.28 -38.90 28.19
N ALA A 105 -55.20 -37.60 28.47
CA ALA A 105 -54.01 -36.98 29.06
C ALA A 105 -53.65 -37.57 30.42
N LEU A 106 -54.63 -38.09 31.17
CA LEU A 106 -54.41 -38.83 32.41
C LEU A 106 -53.82 -40.22 32.15
N MET A 107 -54.38 -40.96 31.19
CA MET A 107 -53.91 -42.29 30.80
C MET A 107 -52.50 -42.27 30.20
N GLU A 108 -52.20 -41.33 29.29
CA GLU A 108 -50.88 -41.13 28.70
C GLU A 108 -49.81 -40.83 29.74
N GLU A 109 -50.20 -40.13 30.81
CA GLU A 109 -49.30 -39.78 31.89
C GLU A 109 -49.06 -40.94 32.86
N ALA A 110 -50.10 -41.75 33.12
CA ALA A 110 -49.96 -43.01 33.84
C ALA A 110 -49.09 -44.03 33.08
N ALA A 111 -49.20 -44.04 31.74
CA ALA A 111 -48.34 -44.82 30.84
C ALA A 111 -46.92 -44.21 30.70
N GLY A 112 -46.72 -42.94 31.09
CA GLY A 112 -45.45 -42.24 31.00
C GLY A 112 -45.07 -41.77 29.59
N THR A 113 -45.96 -41.87 28.59
CA THR A 113 -45.69 -41.53 27.18
C THR A 113 -45.61 -40.02 26.96
N LYS A 114 -46.37 -39.23 27.73
CA LYS A 114 -46.46 -37.77 27.61
C LYS A 114 -45.12 -37.03 27.74
N LEU A 115 -44.22 -37.51 28.60
CA LEU A 115 -42.88 -36.89 28.74
C LEU A 115 -42.02 -37.14 27.50
N TYR A 116 -42.15 -38.31 26.89
CA TYR A 116 -41.46 -38.66 25.66
C TYR A 116 -41.93 -37.79 24.50
N ASP A 117 -43.25 -37.63 24.33
CA ASP A 117 -43.82 -36.81 23.27
C ASP A 117 -43.45 -35.33 23.41
N LEU A 118 -43.45 -34.80 24.63
CA LEU A 118 -43.00 -33.43 24.90
C LEU A 118 -41.51 -33.24 24.53
N LYS A 119 -40.65 -34.20 24.91
CA LYS A 119 -39.22 -34.15 24.57
C LYS A 119 -38.99 -34.28 23.08
N ARG A 120 -39.75 -35.15 22.40
CA ARG A 120 -39.71 -35.34 20.95
C ARG A 120 -40.08 -34.04 20.23
N ALA A 121 -41.21 -33.42 20.59
CA ALA A 121 -41.64 -32.15 19.98
C ALA A 121 -40.61 -31.03 20.20
N GLN A 122 -40.01 -30.96 21.39
CA GLN A 122 -38.93 -30.00 21.66
C GLN A 122 -37.66 -30.28 20.84
N ALA A 123 -37.31 -31.54 20.63
CA ALA A 123 -36.18 -31.95 19.80
C ALA A 123 -36.43 -31.62 18.32
N GLU A 124 -37.60 -31.96 17.79
CA GLU A 124 -38.03 -31.65 16.42
C GLU A 124 -37.99 -30.14 16.16
N LYS A 125 -38.52 -29.32 17.09
CA LYS A 125 -38.44 -27.85 16.99
C LYS A 125 -37.00 -27.35 16.99
N LYS A 126 -36.11 -27.95 17.79
CA LYS A 126 -34.68 -27.58 17.81
C LYS A 126 -33.97 -27.97 16.51
N ILE A 127 -34.30 -29.12 15.94
CA ILE A 127 -33.74 -29.59 14.66
C ILE A 127 -34.17 -28.65 13.54
N SER A 128 -35.48 -28.39 13.41
CA SER A 128 -36.01 -27.47 12.40
C SER A 128 -35.37 -26.07 12.48
N ASN A 129 -35.20 -25.52 13.68
CA ASN A 129 -34.51 -24.24 13.85
C ASN A 129 -33.03 -24.28 13.44
N LYS A 130 -32.34 -25.41 13.66
CA LYS A 130 -30.94 -25.58 13.25
C LYS A 130 -30.81 -25.74 11.74
N GLU A 131 -31.72 -26.49 11.12
CA GLU A 131 -31.78 -26.65 9.67
C GLU A 131 -32.04 -25.32 8.97
N ALA A 132 -32.97 -24.51 9.47
CA ALA A 132 -33.23 -23.17 8.94
C ALA A 132 -31.98 -22.27 9.01
N ARG A 133 -31.24 -22.31 10.12
CA ARG A 133 -29.97 -21.55 10.25
C ARG A 133 -28.88 -22.07 9.33
N ALA A 134 -28.78 -23.38 9.14
CA ALA A 134 -27.81 -23.97 8.21
C ALA A 134 -28.09 -23.53 6.77
N ALA A 135 -29.36 -23.55 6.37
CA ALA A 135 -29.79 -23.08 5.04
C ALA A 135 -29.49 -21.58 4.85
N GLU A 136 -29.68 -20.75 5.87
CA GLU A 136 -29.33 -19.33 5.81
C GLU A 136 -27.83 -19.11 5.62
N ILE A 137 -26.99 -19.84 6.37
CA ILE A 137 -25.53 -19.79 6.23
C ILE A 137 -25.10 -20.23 4.83
N GLU A 138 -25.68 -21.31 4.31
CA GLU A 138 -25.37 -21.82 2.98
C GLU A 138 -25.77 -20.81 1.89
N ARG A 139 -26.91 -20.13 2.05
CA ARG A 139 -27.33 -19.06 1.16
C ARG A 139 -26.31 -17.91 1.15
N THR A 140 -25.95 -17.39 2.32
CA THR A 140 -24.94 -16.32 2.43
C THR A 140 -23.60 -16.73 1.83
N LEU A 141 -23.17 -17.97 2.05
CA LEU A 141 -21.94 -18.50 1.46
C LEU A 141 -21.99 -18.46 -0.08
N ARG A 142 -23.09 -18.90 -0.69
CA ARG A 142 -23.22 -18.92 -2.15
C ARG A 142 -23.42 -17.54 -2.76
N GLU A 143 -24.23 -16.69 -2.12
CA GLU A 143 -24.62 -15.39 -2.68
C GLU A 143 -23.57 -14.31 -2.47
N GLU A 144 -22.82 -14.33 -1.36
CA GLU A 144 -21.86 -13.27 -1.04
C GLU A 144 -20.40 -13.72 -1.23
N PHE A 145 -20.04 -14.90 -0.72
CA PHE A 145 -18.64 -15.32 -0.71
C PHE A 145 -18.15 -15.85 -2.06
N THR A 146 -18.94 -16.69 -2.73
CA THR A 146 -18.56 -17.23 -4.06
C THR A 146 -18.28 -16.13 -5.09
N PRO A 147 -19.18 -15.16 -5.35
CA PRO A 147 -18.89 -14.13 -6.36
C PRO A 147 -17.74 -13.22 -5.96
N ARG A 148 -17.56 -12.96 -4.66
CA ARG A 148 -16.42 -12.17 -4.18
C ARG A 148 -15.09 -12.90 -4.37
N LEU A 149 -15.08 -14.22 -4.22
CA LEU A 149 -13.90 -15.04 -4.48
C LEU A 149 -13.57 -15.09 -5.98
N GLU A 150 -14.57 -15.20 -6.84
CA GLU A 150 -14.39 -15.10 -8.30
C GLU A 150 -13.88 -13.72 -8.74
N GLN A 151 -14.39 -12.63 -8.15
CA GLN A 151 -13.87 -11.29 -8.40
C GLN A 151 -12.41 -11.16 -7.98
N LEU A 152 -12.06 -11.66 -6.79
CA LEU A 152 -10.68 -11.63 -6.29
C LEU A 152 -9.73 -12.45 -7.16
N GLN A 153 -10.18 -13.59 -7.70
CA GLN A 153 -9.41 -14.37 -8.66
C GLN A 153 -9.13 -13.56 -9.94
N LYS A 154 -10.16 -12.90 -10.50
CA LYS A 154 -9.99 -12.04 -11.68
C LYS A 154 -9.05 -10.86 -11.41
N GLU A 155 -9.14 -10.25 -10.22
CA GLU A 155 -8.23 -9.19 -9.80
C GLU A 155 -6.78 -9.69 -9.70
N SER A 156 -6.56 -10.87 -9.12
CA SER A 156 -5.24 -11.50 -9.07
C SER A 156 -4.66 -11.76 -10.46
N GLU A 157 -5.47 -12.31 -11.38
CA GLU A 157 -5.03 -12.55 -12.76
C GLU A 157 -4.70 -11.25 -13.51
N ASN A 158 -5.46 -10.20 -13.27
CA ASN A 158 -5.19 -8.87 -13.83
C ASN A 158 -3.92 -8.27 -13.25
N TYR A 159 -3.70 -8.44 -11.95
CA TYR A 159 -2.46 -8.00 -11.29
C TYR A 159 -1.24 -8.73 -11.83
N ASP A 160 -1.32 -10.05 -12.03
CA ASP A 160 -0.24 -10.83 -12.63
C ASP A 160 0.08 -10.37 -14.06
N ARG A 161 -0.94 -10.05 -14.86
CA ARG A 161 -0.76 -9.47 -16.20
C ARG A 161 -0.10 -8.10 -16.13
N TRP A 162 -0.55 -7.24 -15.22
CA TRP A 162 0.04 -5.93 -14.99
C TRP A 162 1.50 -6.02 -14.53
N ALA A 163 1.82 -6.95 -13.62
CA ALA A 163 3.17 -7.16 -13.12
C ALA A 163 4.12 -7.61 -14.23
N LYS A 164 3.68 -8.54 -15.10
CA LYS A 164 4.45 -8.95 -16.28
C LYS A 164 4.67 -7.79 -17.25
N ALA A 165 3.61 -7.03 -17.56
CA ALA A 165 3.72 -5.87 -18.43
C ALA A 165 4.63 -4.78 -17.85
N SER A 166 4.55 -4.52 -16.54
CA SER A 166 5.41 -3.55 -15.84
C SER A 166 6.88 -3.98 -15.87
N ALA A 167 7.15 -5.28 -15.65
CA ALA A 167 8.50 -5.83 -15.78
C ALA A 167 9.05 -5.70 -17.21
N GLU A 168 8.20 -5.91 -18.22
CA GLU A 168 8.58 -5.75 -19.62
C GLU A 168 8.82 -4.28 -20.01
N ILE A 169 7.98 -3.35 -19.54
CA ILE A 169 8.21 -1.91 -19.68
C ILE A 169 9.54 -1.52 -19.03
N GLY A 170 9.82 -2.01 -17.82
CA GLY A 170 11.10 -1.76 -17.15
C GLY A 170 12.29 -2.33 -17.92
N ARG A 171 12.14 -3.52 -18.53
CA ARG A 171 13.17 -4.12 -19.40
C ARG A 171 13.41 -3.28 -20.65
N LEU A 172 12.35 -2.89 -21.36
CA LEU A 172 12.44 -2.07 -22.57
C LEU A 172 12.99 -0.68 -22.27
N GLY A 173 12.57 -0.05 -21.17
CA GLY A 173 13.10 1.23 -20.71
C GLY A 173 14.61 1.19 -20.48
N ARG A 174 15.12 0.12 -19.85
CA ARG A 174 16.57 -0.09 -19.73
C ARG A 174 17.27 -0.23 -21.08
N PHE A 175 16.64 -0.89 -22.06
CA PHE A 175 17.19 -1.00 -23.41
C PHE A 175 17.26 0.36 -24.12
N VAL A 176 16.22 1.19 -24.00
CA VAL A 176 16.21 2.54 -24.58
C VAL A 176 17.32 3.39 -23.98
N VAL A 177 17.44 3.42 -22.64
CA VAL A 177 18.51 4.17 -21.96
C VAL A 177 19.90 3.66 -22.35
N ALA A 178 20.07 2.34 -22.47
CA ALA A 178 21.34 1.76 -22.92
C ALA A 178 21.67 2.13 -24.38
N TRP A 179 20.66 2.17 -25.26
CA TRP A 179 20.83 2.60 -26.64
C TRP A 179 21.18 4.09 -26.75
N GLU A 180 20.46 4.95 -26.03
CA GLU A 180 20.76 6.38 -25.95
C GLU A 180 22.17 6.61 -25.42
N PHE A 181 22.59 5.88 -24.39
CA PHE A 181 23.96 5.93 -23.88
C PHE A 181 24.99 5.50 -24.93
N TYR A 182 24.73 4.41 -25.65
CA TYR A 182 25.61 3.94 -26.73
C TYR A 182 25.73 4.96 -27.85
N GLU A 183 24.61 5.53 -28.30
CA GLU A 183 24.56 6.54 -29.36
C GLU A 183 25.33 7.80 -28.95
N MET A 184 25.09 8.32 -27.73
CA MET A 184 25.82 9.47 -27.20
C MET A 184 27.32 9.18 -27.05
N THR A 185 27.69 7.97 -26.65
CA THR A 185 29.11 7.57 -26.55
C THR A 185 29.76 7.47 -27.93
N SER A 186 29.05 6.95 -28.93
CA SER A 186 29.55 6.91 -30.31
C SER A 186 29.73 8.32 -30.86
N GLN A 187 28.74 9.20 -30.69
CA GLN A 187 28.85 10.60 -31.11
C GLN A 187 30.00 11.31 -30.39
N HIS A 188 30.15 11.11 -29.08
CA HIS A 188 31.29 11.65 -28.33
C HIS A 188 32.62 11.18 -28.89
N ARG A 189 32.74 9.91 -29.25
CA ARG A 189 33.95 9.35 -29.85
C ARG A 189 34.25 9.95 -31.23
N ASP A 190 33.23 10.16 -32.04
CA ASP A 190 33.36 10.79 -33.35
C ASP A 190 33.80 12.27 -33.20
N TYR A 191 33.21 12.99 -32.24
CA TYR A 191 33.61 14.36 -31.92
C TYR A 191 35.03 14.43 -31.35
N GLU A 192 35.43 13.51 -30.47
CA GLU A 192 36.82 13.41 -29.99
C GLU A 192 37.80 13.14 -31.14
N GLY A 193 37.45 12.23 -32.06
CA GLY A 193 38.24 12.00 -33.27
C GLY A 193 38.37 13.26 -34.12
N ARG A 194 37.28 13.99 -34.33
CA ARG A 194 37.28 15.24 -35.10
C ARG A 194 38.06 16.36 -34.42
N ILE A 195 38.00 16.46 -33.10
CA ILE A 195 38.81 17.38 -32.31
C ILE A 195 40.29 17.02 -32.45
N GLY A 196 40.64 15.73 -32.39
CA GLY A 196 42.01 15.26 -32.63
C GLY A 196 42.54 15.62 -34.02
N GLU A 197 41.74 15.44 -35.07
CA GLU A 197 42.09 15.87 -36.44
C GLU A 197 42.30 17.37 -36.53
N LEU A 198 41.38 18.17 -35.97
CA LEU A 198 41.49 19.63 -35.96
C LEU A 198 42.71 20.12 -35.16
N GLN A 199 43.03 19.48 -34.04
CA GLN A 199 44.23 19.75 -33.27
C GLN A 199 45.51 19.41 -34.06
N GLY A 200 45.49 18.31 -34.82
CA GLY A 200 46.57 17.97 -35.75
C GLY A 200 46.75 19.04 -36.83
N MET A 201 45.68 19.41 -37.53
CA MET A 201 45.72 20.48 -38.54
C MET A 201 46.16 21.83 -37.97
N LEU A 202 45.73 22.16 -36.74
CA LEU A 202 46.16 23.37 -36.05
C LEU A 202 47.67 23.34 -35.79
N ARG A 203 48.21 22.18 -35.37
CA ARG A 203 49.65 22.00 -35.15
C ARG A 203 50.42 22.14 -36.46
N ASP A 204 49.97 21.50 -37.54
CA ASP A 204 50.60 21.60 -38.86
C ASP A 204 50.59 23.06 -39.35
N LYS A 205 49.48 23.79 -39.17
CA LYS A 205 49.39 25.22 -39.51
C LYS A 205 50.25 26.10 -38.62
N GLN A 206 50.43 25.76 -37.34
CA GLN A 206 51.36 26.45 -36.46
C GLN A 206 52.82 26.24 -36.90
N GLU A 207 53.18 25.02 -37.32
CA GLU A 207 54.49 24.74 -37.92
C GLU A 207 54.69 25.50 -39.23
N GLU A 208 53.70 25.51 -40.14
CA GLU A 208 53.77 26.32 -41.36
C GLU A 208 53.94 27.82 -41.05
N VAL A 209 53.25 28.35 -40.05
CA VAL A 209 53.39 29.76 -39.64
C VAL A 209 54.80 30.03 -39.12
N LEU A 210 55.37 29.14 -38.31
CA LEU A 210 56.75 29.27 -37.84
C LEU A 210 57.76 29.23 -38.98
N GLU A 211 57.57 28.34 -39.96
CA GLU A 211 58.41 28.33 -41.18
C GLU A 211 58.29 29.64 -41.95
N ARG A 212 57.07 30.17 -42.13
CA ARG A 212 56.87 31.45 -42.81
C ARG A 212 57.43 32.64 -42.05
N ASP A 213 57.37 32.63 -40.73
CA ASP A 213 57.98 33.66 -39.89
C ASP A 213 59.51 33.65 -40.05
N ASN A 214 60.13 32.46 -40.11
CA ASN A 214 61.56 32.33 -40.41
C ASN A 214 61.89 32.85 -41.83
N ASP A 215 61.12 32.47 -42.85
CA ASP A 215 61.30 32.97 -44.23
C ASP A 215 61.19 34.50 -44.30
N ILE A 216 60.27 35.09 -43.53
CA ILE A 216 60.09 36.55 -43.44
C ILE A 216 61.30 37.19 -42.77
N GLU A 217 61.86 36.58 -41.72
CA GLU A 217 63.10 37.08 -41.10
C GLU A 217 64.28 37.05 -42.07
N GLU A 218 64.49 35.94 -42.77
CA GLU A 218 65.55 35.83 -43.80
C GLU A 218 65.36 36.90 -44.90
N THR A 219 64.14 37.04 -45.43
CA THR A 219 63.85 38.04 -46.45
C THR A 219 64.05 39.47 -45.91
N ARG A 220 63.74 39.74 -44.64
CA ARG A 220 63.99 41.05 -44.01
C ARG A 220 65.49 41.32 -43.90
N GLU A 221 66.29 40.32 -43.55
CA GLU A 221 67.74 40.43 -43.52
C GLU A 221 68.31 40.72 -44.92
N GLU A 222 67.83 40.01 -45.95
CA GLU A 222 68.20 40.26 -47.35
C GLU A 222 67.80 41.67 -47.80
N ILE A 223 66.61 42.15 -47.43
CA ILE A 223 66.16 43.52 -47.73
C ILE A 223 67.06 44.54 -47.04
N GLU A 224 67.44 44.34 -45.78
CA GLU A 224 68.36 45.23 -45.07
C GLU A 224 69.77 45.21 -45.70
N GLU A 225 70.25 44.06 -46.15
CA GLU A 225 71.51 43.96 -46.89
C GLU A 225 71.41 44.67 -48.24
N CYS A 226 70.29 44.51 -48.95
CA CYS A 226 70.03 45.16 -50.22
C CYS A 226 69.87 46.69 -50.07
N LYS A 227 69.23 47.17 -48.99
CA LYS A 227 69.21 48.59 -48.62
C LYS A 227 70.61 49.13 -48.32
N LYS A 228 71.45 48.38 -47.60
CA LYS A 228 72.86 48.76 -47.38
C LYS A 228 73.65 48.83 -48.69
N LYS A 229 73.44 47.87 -49.61
CA LYS A 229 74.03 47.88 -50.96
C LYS A 229 73.54 49.08 -51.76
N LYS A 230 72.24 49.37 -51.74
CA LYS A 230 71.65 50.54 -52.38
C LYS A 230 72.20 51.85 -51.80
N ALA A 231 72.29 52.00 -50.47
CA ALA A 231 72.88 53.16 -49.84
C ALA A 231 74.37 53.36 -50.20
N ARG A 232 75.14 52.27 -50.37
CA ARG A 232 76.52 52.34 -50.89
C ARG A 232 76.56 52.82 -52.34
N ILE A 233 75.65 52.32 -53.19
CA ILE A 233 75.56 52.74 -54.58
C ILE A 233 75.11 54.21 -54.66
N ASP A 234 74.13 54.63 -53.86
CA ASP A 234 73.66 56.02 -53.80
C ASP A 234 74.79 56.95 -53.33
N GLN A 235 75.61 56.56 -52.34
CA GLN A 235 76.82 57.32 -51.95
C GLN A 235 77.89 57.37 -53.06
N GLN A 236 78.09 56.28 -53.81
CA GLN A 236 79.01 56.26 -54.94
C GLN A 236 78.50 57.14 -56.08
N GLN A 237 77.19 57.09 -56.36
CA GLN A 237 76.56 57.94 -57.36
C GLN A 237 76.57 59.39 -56.93
N GLU A 238 76.32 59.76 -55.67
CA GLU A 238 76.48 61.14 -55.18
C GLU A 238 77.93 61.62 -55.32
N GLY A 239 78.92 60.77 -55.06
CA GLY A 239 80.33 61.08 -55.25
C GLY A 239 80.72 61.27 -56.73
N GLU A 240 80.21 60.43 -57.63
CA GLU A 240 80.41 60.58 -59.08
C GLU A 240 79.63 61.77 -59.65
N PHE A 241 78.40 62.03 -59.18
CA PHE A 241 77.59 63.18 -59.57
C PHE A 241 78.26 64.49 -59.12
N ALA A 242 78.85 64.52 -57.92
CA ALA A 242 79.67 65.64 -57.47
C ALA A 242 80.88 65.87 -58.38
N ARG A 243 81.60 64.79 -58.76
CA ARG A 243 82.78 64.88 -59.63
C ARG A 243 82.44 65.32 -61.06
N VAL A 244 81.36 64.80 -61.62
CA VAL A 244 80.86 65.18 -62.95
C VAL A 244 80.33 66.62 -62.94
N ASN A 245 79.70 67.07 -61.85
CA ASN A 245 79.24 68.45 -61.70
C ASN A 245 80.42 69.44 -61.52
N GLU A 246 81.50 69.04 -60.84
CA GLU A 246 82.75 69.80 -60.75
C GLU A 246 83.40 69.95 -62.15
N GLN A 247 83.50 68.84 -62.89
CA GLN A 247 84.03 68.83 -64.26
C GLN A 247 83.15 69.63 -65.23
N ALA A 248 81.82 69.57 -65.08
CA ALA A 248 80.89 70.39 -65.86
C ALA A 248 81.03 71.89 -65.55
N LYS A 249 81.29 72.26 -64.29
CA LYS A 249 81.57 73.65 -63.88
C LYS A 249 82.90 74.16 -64.44
N GLU A 250 83.95 73.35 -64.47
CA GLU A 250 85.23 73.70 -65.09
C GLU A 250 85.12 73.82 -66.61
N ALA A 251 84.44 72.88 -67.26
CA ALA A 251 84.18 72.93 -68.69
C ALA A 251 83.37 74.18 -69.07
N ASN A 252 82.30 74.51 -68.33
CA ASN A 252 81.54 75.75 -68.55
C ASN A 252 82.38 77.02 -68.32
N ARG A 253 83.27 77.05 -67.32
CA ARG A 253 84.20 78.18 -67.13
C ARG A 253 85.16 78.36 -68.30
N SER A 254 85.61 77.26 -68.92
CA SER A 254 86.50 77.33 -70.09
C SER A 254 85.75 77.78 -71.36
N VAL A 255 84.51 77.32 -71.55
CA VAL A 255 83.66 77.73 -72.69
C VAL A 255 83.34 79.22 -72.62
N VAL A 256 82.94 79.75 -71.46
CA VAL A 256 82.67 81.19 -71.29
C VAL A 256 83.91 82.05 -71.57
N LYS A 257 85.11 81.60 -71.14
CA LYS A 257 86.37 82.30 -71.45
C LYS A 257 86.71 82.28 -72.94
N ALA A 258 86.47 81.17 -73.63
CA ALA A 258 86.68 81.07 -75.06
C ALA A 258 85.66 81.91 -75.86
N GLN A 259 84.41 81.98 -75.41
CA GLN A 259 83.35 82.79 -76.04
C GLN A 259 83.66 84.29 -76.00
N VAL A 260 84.13 84.80 -74.85
CA VAL A 260 84.54 86.21 -74.70
C VAL A 260 85.78 86.55 -75.55
N MET A 261 86.70 85.60 -75.75
CA MET A 261 87.86 85.80 -76.66
C MET A 261 87.47 85.81 -78.14
N VAL A 262 86.46 85.03 -78.55
CA VAL A 262 85.94 85.03 -79.92
C VAL A 262 85.16 86.32 -80.18
N GLU A 263 84.34 86.76 -79.24
CA GLU A 263 83.53 87.99 -79.38
C GLU A 263 84.41 89.26 -79.44
N ASN A 264 85.52 89.31 -78.69
CA ASN A 264 86.49 90.41 -78.80
C ASN A 264 87.24 90.40 -80.15
N LYS A 265 87.60 89.23 -80.69
CA LYS A 265 88.25 89.16 -82.01
C LYS A 265 87.29 89.42 -83.17
N GLU A 266 86.01 89.10 -83.04
CA GLU A 266 84.99 89.45 -84.04
C GLU A 266 84.67 90.95 -84.07
N ASN A 267 84.79 91.65 -82.94
CA ASN A 267 84.63 93.10 -82.89
C ASN A 267 85.84 93.85 -83.48
N ASP A 268 87.06 93.33 -83.34
CA ASP A 268 88.27 93.93 -83.93
C ASP A 268 88.34 93.79 -85.47
N ILE A 269 87.66 92.80 -86.07
CA ILE A 269 87.65 92.57 -87.53
C ILE A 269 86.59 93.41 -88.27
N LYS A 270 85.62 94.00 -87.57
CA LYS A 270 84.57 94.85 -88.18
C LYS A 270 84.88 96.36 -88.17
N ALA A 271 86.10 96.75 -87.78
CA ALA A 271 86.50 98.16 -87.62
C ALA A 271 87.57 98.68 -88.61
N GLU A 272 87.87 97.93 -89.68
CA GLU A 272 88.58 98.43 -90.90
C GLU A 272 87.74 98.12 -92.15
#